data_AF-A0A4R3XYW4-F1
#
_entry.id   AF-A0A4R3XYW4-F1
#
_cell.length_a   1.000
_cell.length_b   1.000
_cell.length_c   1.000
_cell.angle_alpha   90.00
_cell.angle_beta   90.00
_cell.angle_gamma   90.00
#
_symmetry.space_group_name_H-M   'P 1'
#
loop_
_entity.id
_entity.type
_entity.pdbx_description
1 polymer ?
#
loop_
_entity_poly.entity_id
_entity_poly.type
_entity_poly.pdbx_seq_one_letter_code
_entity_poly.pdbx_strand_id
1 'polypeptide(L)'
;MSNISEFVDPNADFDENNPLRANAIHLQGATKKGKPCSLINNTGDSLPQNELQEILDALIENDAFGFKSLSANGGETINLDRKESSHIQVGENLYRLIVFRYVARIENF
;
A
#
# COMPACT_ATOMS: atom_id res chain seq x y z
N MET A 1 -10.42 31.39 8.71
CA MET A 1 -10.44 30.56 7.49
C MET A 1 -9.01 30.43 7.02
N SER A 2 -8.31 29.40 7.50
CA SER A 2 -6.90 29.20 7.17
C SER A 2 -6.85 28.18 6.03
N ASN A 3 -6.65 28.69 4.82
CA ASN A 3 -6.26 27.90 3.65
C ASN A 3 -4.85 27.36 3.91
N ILE A 4 -4.76 26.10 4.34
CA ILE A 4 -3.48 25.39 4.33
C ILE A 4 -3.46 24.68 2.99
N SER A 5 -2.82 25.32 2.01
CA SER A 5 -2.33 24.60 0.84
C SER A 5 -1.19 23.74 1.36
N GLU A 6 -1.50 22.49 1.75
CA GLU A 6 -0.49 21.49 2.11
C GLU A 6 0.34 21.21 0.87
N PHE A 7 1.43 21.95 0.73
CA PHE A 7 2.46 21.66 -0.26
C PHE A 7 3.13 20.36 0.17
N VAL A 8 2.69 19.24 -0.41
CA VAL A 8 3.37 17.94 -0.27
C VAL A 8 4.61 18.01 -1.15
N ASP A 9 5.80 18.08 -0.55
CA ASP A 9 7.06 18.00 -1.30
C ASP A 9 7.11 16.63 -2.03
N PRO A 10 7.17 16.61 -3.37
CA PRO A 10 7.20 15.37 -4.14
C PRO A 10 8.44 14.51 -3.88
N ASN A 11 9.46 15.06 -3.20
CA ASN A 11 10.67 14.35 -2.79
C ASN A 11 10.65 13.93 -1.31
N ALA A 12 9.65 14.34 -0.52
CA ALA A 12 9.57 13.93 0.88
C ALA A 12 9.34 12.42 0.99
N ASP A 13 9.94 11.79 2.00
CA ASP A 13 9.74 10.36 2.22
C ASP A 13 8.26 10.11 2.57
N PHE A 14 7.69 9.07 1.99
CA PHE A 14 6.33 8.66 2.32
C PHE A 14 6.22 8.29 3.80
N ASP A 15 7.25 7.63 4.34
CA ASP A 15 7.24 7.16 5.72
C ASP A 15 7.39 8.32 6.72
N GLU A 16 8.03 9.43 6.33
CA GLU A 16 8.08 10.67 7.15
C GLU A 16 6.69 11.31 7.29
N ASN A 17 5.94 11.36 6.19
CA ASN A 17 4.59 11.93 6.19
C ASN A 17 3.51 10.95 6.68
N ASN A 18 3.79 9.65 6.65
CA ASN A 18 2.88 8.59 7.03
C ASN A 18 3.62 7.60 7.95
N PRO A 19 3.98 8.00 9.18
CA PRO A 19 4.67 7.11 10.10
C PRO A 19 3.79 5.90 10.44
N LEU A 20 4.44 4.74 10.63
CA LEU A 20 3.75 3.55 11.12
C LEU A 20 3.22 3.81 12.54
N ARG A 21 1.93 3.58 12.72
CA ARG A 21 1.27 3.67 14.02
C ARG A 21 1.70 2.50 14.89
N ALA A 22 1.83 2.75 16.20
CA ALA A 22 2.25 1.72 17.16
C ALA A 22 1.27 0.53 17.25
N ASN A 23 0.02 0.73 16.86
CA ASN A 23 -1.04 -0.28 16.82
C ASN A 23 -1.32 -0.81 15.40
N ALA A 24 -0.40 -0.63 14.45
CA ALA A 24 -0.56 -1.18 13.11
C ALA A 24 -0.70 -2.71 13.14
N ILE A 25 -1.62 -3.25 12.34
CA ILE A 25 -1.87 -4.69 12.24
C ILE A 25 -1.09 -5.22 11.04
N HIS A 26 -0.29 -6.26 11.25
CA HIS A 26 0.52 -6.88 10.19
C HIS A 26 -0.01 -8.27 9.84
N LEU A 27 -0.37 -8.47 8.57
CA LEU A 27 -0.66 -9.77 7.99
C LEU A 27 0.52 -10.21 7.13
N GLN A 28 0.90 -11.47 7.28
CA GLN A 28 2.00 -12.08 6.52
C GLN A 28 1.44 -13.05 5.48
N GLY A 29 2.09 -13.11 4.33
CA GLY A 29 1.76 -14.02 3.25
C GLY A 29 2.99 -14.38 2.41
N ALA A 30 2.76 -15.12 1.34
CA ALA A 30 3.77 -15.42 0.35
C ALA A 30 3.21 -15.18 -1.05
N THR A 31 4.00 -14.55 -1.92
CA THR A 31 3.63 -14.39 -3.33
C THR A 31 3.51 -15.75 -4.01
N LYS A 32 2.92 -15.78 -5.22
CA LYS A 32 2.86 -17.02 -6.05
C LYS A 32 4.23 -17.67 -6.29
N LYS A 33 5.31 -16.88 -6.20
CA LYS A 33 6.71 -17.33 -6.35
C LYS A 33 7.38 -17.70 -5.01
N GLY A 34 6.61 -17.80 -3.93
CA GLY A 34 7.07 -18.15 -2.59
C GLY A 34 7.88 -17.06 -1.89
N LYS A 35 7.85 -15.80 -2.36
CA LYS A 35 8.55 -14.70 -1.68
C LYS A 35 7.68 -14.17 -0.54
N PRO A 36 8.25 -13.86 0.64
CA PRO A 36 7.47 -13.28 1.73
C PRO A 36 6.91 -11.92 1.32
N CYS A 37 5.66 -11.65 1.68
CA CYS A 37 5.01 -10.35 1.52
C CYS A 37 4.09 -10.06 2.70
N SER A 38 3.76 -8.80 2.93
CA SER A 38 2.89 -8.41 4.04
C SER A 38 1.89 -7.32 3.68
N LEU A 39 0.72 -7.35 4.32
CA LEU A 39 -0.22 -6.24 4.36
C LEU A 39 -0.17 -5.60 5.75
N ILE A 40 -0.05 -4.28 5.80
CA ILE A 40 -0.04 -3.50 7.03
C ILE A 40 -1.30 -2.66 7.03
N ASN A 41 -2.20 -2.91 7.98
CA ASN A 41 -3.26 -1.97 8.29
C ASN A 41 -2.71 -0.89 9.22
N ASN A 42 -2.47 0.31 8.67
CA ASN A 42 -1.98 1.45 9.41
C ASN A 42 -3.09 2.48 9.70
N THR A 43 -4.38 2.16 9.51
CA THR A 43 -5.50 3.10 9.66
C THR A 43 -5.79 3.49 11.11
N GLY A 44 -5.25 2.74 12.07
CA GLY A 44 -5.57 2.88 13.50
C GLY A 44 -6.93 2.25 13.86
N ASP A 45 -7.73 1.89 12.87
CA ASP A 45 -9.00 1.20 13.03
C ASP A 45 -8.80 -0.31 13.07
N SER A 46 -9.63 -1.00 13.87
CA SER A 46 -9.67 -2.46 13.92
C SER A 46 -10.50 -3.00 12.75
N LEU A 47 -9.95 -2.93 11.54
CA LEU A 47 -10.56 -3.54 10.36
C LEU A 47 -10.71 -5.06 10.56
N PRO A 48 -11.82 -5.68 10.08
CA PRO A 48 -12.03 -7.12 10.24
C PRO A 48 -10.89 -7.92 9.62
N GLN A 49 -10.36 -8.89 10.37
CA GLN A 49 -9.20 -9.68 9.94
C GLN A 49 -9.47 -10.45 8.64
N ASN A 50 -10.70 -10.92 8.43
CA ASN A 50 -11.09 -11.59 7.18
C ASN A 50 -11.02 -10.65 5.97
N GLU A 51 -11.46 -9.40 6.10
CA GLU A 51 -11.35 -8.41 5.01
C GLU A 51 -9.89 -8.07 4.72
N LEU A 52 -9.06 -7.93 5.76
CA LEU A 52 -7.62 -7.75 5.57
C LEU A 52 -6.97 -8.94 4.86
N GLN A 53 -7.38 -10.16 5.19
CA GLN A 53 -6.88 -11.37 4.53
C GLN A 53 -7.32 -11.43 3.07
N GLU A 54 -8.58 -11.13 2.76
CA GLU A 54 -9.10 -11.08 1.39
C GLU A 54 -8.35 -10.06 0.53
N ILE A 55 -7.99 -8.90 1.09
CA ILE A 55 -7.16 -7.90 0.41
C ILE A 55 -5.75 -8.46 0.12
N LEU A 56 -5.10 -9.07 1.12
CA LEU A 56 -3.77 -9.67 0.94
C LEU A 56 -3.79 -10.78 -0.13
N ASP A 57 -4.79 -11.65 -0.08
CA ASP A 57 -4.96 -12.74 -1.03
C ASP A 57 -5.21 -12.21 -2.44
N ALA A 58 -6.04 -11.17 -2.60
CA ALA A 58 -6.25 -10.51 -3.89
C ALA A 58 -4.96 -9.88 -4.44
N LEU A 59 -4.14 -9.26 -3.60
CA LEU A 59 -2.84 -8.71 -4.02
C LEU A 59 -1.87 -9.81 -4.48
N ILE A 60 -1.82 -10.93 -3.75
CA ILE A 60 -1.02 -12.10 -4.14
C ILE A 60 -1.54 -12.70 -5.45
N GLU A 61 -2.86 -12.82 -5.59
CA GLU A 61 -3.50 -13.43 -6.74
C GLU A 61 -3.23 -12.63 -8.02
N ASN A 62 -3.20 -11.31 -7.93
CA ASN A 62 -2.92 -10.41 -9.04
C ASN A 62 -1.42 -10.15 -9.30
N ASP A 63 -0.51 -10.91 -8.67
CA ASP A 63 0.96 -10.71 -8.72
C ASP A 63 1.32 -9.22 -8.46
N ALA A 64 0.62 -8.59 -7.51
CA ALA A 64 0.77 -7.15 -7.23
C ALA A 64 2.10 -6.83 -6.53
N PHE A 65 2.69 -7.81 -5.84
CA PHE A 65 3.98 -7.71 -5.21
C PHE A 65 5.12 -8.10 -6.16
N GLY A 66 6.17 -7.27 -6.18
CA GLY A 66 7.40 -7.50 -6.92
C GLY A 66 7.75 -6.33 -7.82
N PHE A 67 8.68 -6.56 -8.73
CA PHE A 67 8.98 -5.58 -9.77
C PHE A 67 7.99 -5.74 -10.91
N LYS A 68 7.23 -4.68 -11.18
CA LYS A 68 6.44 -4.59 -12.40
C LYS A 68 7.22 -3.77 -13.42
N SER A 69 7.50 -4.37 -14.58
CA SER A 69 8.00 -3.67 -15.75
C SER A 69 6.84 -2.91 -16.39
N LEU A 70 6.38 -1.83 -15.77
CA LEU A 70 5.35 -0.96 -16.32
C LEU A 70 5.97 0.40 -16.61
N SER A 71 6.46 0.56 -17.83
CA SER A 71 6.70 1.90 -18.37
C SER A 71 5.41 2.44 -18.93
N ALA A 72 4.93 3.53 -18.32
CA ALA A 72 3.83 4.32 -18.87
C ALA A 72 4.15 4.92 -20.26
N ASN A 73 5.42 4.85 -20.71
CA ASN A 73 5.91 5.41 -21.97
C ASN A 73 6.55 4.37 -22.92
N GLY A 74 6.33 3.06 -22.73
CA GLY A 74 6.82 2.03 -23.65
C GLY A 74 8.34 1.77 -23.65
N GLY A 75 9.05 2.21 -22.60
CA GLY A 75 10.47 1.89 -22.40
C GLY A 75 10.69 0.72 -21.42
N GLU A 76 11.75 -0.07 -21.56
CA GLU A 76 12.08 -1.16 -20.62
C GLU A 76 12.75 -0.66 -19.32
N THR A 77 12.20 0.37 -18.68
CA THR A 77 12.75 0.88 -17.42
C THR A 77 12.09 0.17 -16.24
N ILE A 78 12.86 -0.64 -15.52
CA ILE A 78 12.46 -1.22 -14.24
C ILE A 78 12.57 -0.12 -13.18
N ASN A 79 11.43 0.38 -12.71
CA ASN A 79 11.42 1.34 -11.60
C ASN A 79 11.41 0.56 -10.27
N LEU A 80 12.54 0.62 -9.56
CA LEU A 80 12.75 -0.12 -8.30
C LEU A 80 12.00 0.52 -7.11
N ASP A 81 11.64 1.80 -7.22
CA ASP A 81 11.10 2.64 -6.14
C ASP A 81 9.62 2.97 -6.33
N ARG A 82 8.96 2.41 -7.35
CA ARG A 82 7.57 2.76 -7.66
C ARG A 82 6.63 2.25 -6.57
N LYS A 83 5.99 3.20 -5.90
CA LYS A 83 4.83 2.99 -5.03
C LYS A 83 3.58 3.02 -5.92
N GLU A 84 2.80 1.94 -5.94
CA GLU A 84 1.50 1.95 -6.62
C GLU A 84 0.41 2.35 -5.60
N SER A 85 -0.22 3.50 -5.81
CA SER A 85 -1.34 3.96 -4.98
C SER A 85 -2.67 3.66 -5.67
N SER A 86 -3.55 2.94 -4.99
CA SER A 86 -4.95 2.74 -5.37
C SER A 86 -5.87 3.06 -4.18
N HIS A 87 -7.18 2.97 -4.41
CA HIS A 87 -8.18 3.14 -3.36
C HIS A 87 -8.92 1.83 -3.16
N ILE A 88 -9.23 1.52 -1.91
CA ILE A 88 -10.04 0.36 -1.52
C ILE A 88 -11.15 0.79 -0.58
N GLN A 89 -12.27 0.07 -0.63
CA GLN A 89 -13.37 0.24 0.31
C GLN A 89 -13.41 -0.98 1.24
N VAL A 90 -13.45 -0.73 2.55
CA VAL A 90 -13.56 -1.77 3.60
C VAL A 90 -14.74 -1.37 4.47
N GLY A 91 -15.79 -2.20 4.48
CA GLY A 91 -17.11 -1.78 4.95
C GLY A 91 -17.63 -0.52 4.24
N GLU A 92 -17.92 0.53 5.02
CA GLU A 92 -18.45 1.82 4.54
C GLU A 92 -17.35 2.88 4.30
N ASN A 93 -16.09 2.54 4.63
CA ASN A 93 -14.99 3.50 4.65
C ASN A 93 -14.05 3.29 3.46
N LEU A 94 -13.57 4.39 2.88
CA LEU A 94 -12.59 4.40 1.80
C LEU A 94 -11.19 4.65 2.37
N TYR A 95 -10.21 3.88 1.89
CA TYR A 95 -8.81 3.98 2.31
C TYR A 95 -7.87 4.06 1.11
N ARG A 96 -6.67 4.58 1.36
CA ARG A 96 -5.55 4.53 0.41
C ARG A 96 -4.84 3.18 0.56
N LEU A 97 -4.62 2.49 -0.55
CA LEU A 97 -3.80 1.28 -0.61
C LEU A 97 -2.50 1.60 -1.33
N ILE A 98 -1.39 1.54 -0.60
CA ILE A 98 -0.05 1.83 -1.11
C ILE A 98 0.72 0.52 -1.19
N VAL A 99 1.04 0.09 -2.41
CA VAL A 99 1.78 -1.15 -2.66
C VAL A 99 3.24 -0.81 -2.95
N PHE A 100 4.10 -1.27 -2.06
CA PHE A 100 5.56 -1.35 -2.22
C PHE A 100 5.92 -2.75 -2.73
N ARG A 101 7.21 -2.97 -3.00
CA ARG A 101 7.71 -4.20 -3.62
C ARG A 101 7.21 -5.50 -2.96
N TYR A 102 7.26 -5.62 -1.63
CA TYR A 102 6.75 -6.80 -0.91
C TYR A 102 5.90 -6.44 0.31
N VAL A 103 5.47 -5.19 0.39
CA VAL A 103 4.67 -4.68 1.50
C VAL A 103 3.54 -3.84 0.90
N ALA A 104 2.32 -4.04 1.37
CA ALA A 104 1.22 -3.15 1.10
C ALA A 104 0.81 -2.46 2.40
N ARG A 105 0.45 -1.18 2.35
CA ARG A 105 -0.03 -0.38 3.48
C ARG A 105 -1.43 0.15 3.19
N ILE A 106 -2.35 -0.04 4.12
CA ILE A 106 -3.66 0.61 4.13
C ILE A 106 -3.54 1.86 5.02
N GLU A 107 -3.85 3.01 4.46
CA GLU A 107 -3.76 4.31 5.13
C GLU A 107 -5.11 5.04 5.06
N ASN A 108 -5.39 5.87 6.05
CA ASN A 108 -6.46 6.88 5.95
C ASN A 108 -6.11 7.88 4.85
N PHE A 109 -7.10 8.55 4.26
CA PHE A 109 -6.85 9.65 3.32
C PHE A 109 -6.12 10.83 3.97
#